data_AF-A0A258G3Q4-F1
#
_entry.id   AF-A0A258G3Q4-F1
#
_cell.length_a   1.000
_cell.length_b   1.000
_cell.length_c   1.000
_cell.angle_alpha   90.00
_cell.angle_beta   90.00
_cell.angle_gamma   90.00
#
_symmetry.space_group_name_H-M   'P 1'
#
loop_
_entity.id
_entity.type
_entity.pdbx_description
1 polymer ?
#
loop_
_entity_poly.entity_id
_entity_poly.type
_entity_poly.pdbx_seq_one_letter_code
_entity_poly.pdbx_strand_id
1 'polypeptide(L)'
;MNPDIASIHDRMAQGGNWRKFRDEIAALHNEAATEEEFVMLLEAHSNLVAVGPHAHDAETWAKLLPITRGEYLNFLNQEALEDGNINPVLLDRVTKREIAAGRMAPYNEFASFAAAGAAVLGDSAELTAHACRNGNYFFYGMAVAGIVAFVLPYVHFSPLWLIVLGLLIGWYLNDRERKRIKAEIAARRA
;
A
#
# COMPACT_ATOMS: atom_id res chain seq x y z
N MET A 1 -13.72 11.05 -1.26
CA MET A 1 -13.58 12.11 -2.27
C MET A 1 -13.22 13.41 -1.59
N ASN A 2 -11.93 13.74 -1.57
CA ASN A 2 -11.42 15.06 -1.21
C ASN A 2 -11.94 16.11 -2.24
N PRO A 3 -12.55 17.23 -1.80
CA PRO A 3 -13.09 18.25 -2.70
C PRO A 3 -12.04 18.92 -3.58
N ASP A 4 -10.79 19.02 -3.12
CA ASP A 4 -9.70 19.61 -3.89
C ASP A 4 -9.27 18.70 -5.05
N ILE A 5 -9.32 17.38 -4.83
CA ILE A 5 -9.14 16.36 -5.87
C ILE A 5 -10.31 16.41 -6.84
N ALA A 6 -11.55 16.43 -6.35
CA ALA A 6 -12.75 16.44 -7.18
C ALA A 6 -12.81 17.64 -8.15
N SER A 7 -12.21 18.77 -7.79
CA SER A 7 -12.20 20.00 -8.59
C SER A 7 -10.94 20.20 -9.44
N ILE A 8 -9.95 19.30 -9.39
CA ILE A 8 -8.64 19.53 -10.03
C ILE A 8 -8.75 19.74 -11.55
N HIS A 9 -9.57 18.93 -12.22
CA HIS A 9 -9.78 19.02 -13.67
C HIS A 9 -10.45 20.33 -14.08
N ASP A 10 -11.45 20.79 -13.33
CA ASP A 10 -12.13 22.06 -13.58
C ASP A 10 -11.18 23.24 -13.44
N ARG A 11 -10.31 23.21 -12.41
CA ARG A 11 -9.30 24.25 -12.18
C ARG A 11 -8.23 24.25 -13.27
N MET A 12 -7.78 23.07 -13.71
CA MET A 12 -6.86 22.96 -14.84
C MET A 12 -7.47 23.45 -16.16
N ALA A 13 -8.76 23.21 -16.39
CA ALA A 13 -9.47 23.66 -17.58
C ALA A 13 -9.58 25.19 -17.66
N GLN A 14 -9.57 25.90 -16.52
CA GLN A 14 -9.52 27.36 -16.47
C GLN A 14 -8.14 27.94 -16.84
N GLY A 15 -7.14 27.07 -17.02
CA GLY A 15 -5.75 27.44 -17.29
C GLY A 15 -5.00 27.86 -16.03
N GLY A 16 -3.69 28.02 -16.16
CA GLY A 16 -2.85 28.42 -15.03
C GLY A 16 -1.39 28.07 -15.24
N ASN A 17 -0.63 28.10 -14.15
CA ASN A 17 0.80 27.79 -14.19
C ASN A 17 0.99 26.27 -14.14
N TRP A 18 1.56 25.71 -15.21
CA TRP A 18 1.83 24.28 -15.36
C TRP A 18 2.57 23.68 -14.16
N ARG A 19 3.61 24.35 -13.67
CA ARG A 19 4.41 23.88 -12.53
C ARG A 19 3.60 23.85 -11.23
N LYS A 20 2.75 24.86 -11.01
CA LYS A 20 1.88 24.88 -9.83
C LYS A 20 0.93 23.69 -9.81
N PHE A 21 0.30 23.36 -10.94
CA PHE A 21 -0.57 22.19 -11.02
C PHE A 21 0.19 20.88 -10.83
N ARG A 22 1.42 20.77 -11.35
CA ARG A 22 2.27 19.60 -11.09
C ARG A 22 2.56 19.42 -9.60
N ASP A 23 2.99 20.49 -8.93
CA ASP A 23 3.30 20.47 -7.49
C ASP A 23 2.04 20.19 -6.66
N GLU A 24 0.89 20.73 -7.08
CA GLU A 24 -0.41 20.50 -6.45
C GLU A 24 -0.91 19.06 -6.62
N ILE A 25 -0.83 18.48 -7.83
CA ILE A 25 -1.17 17.07 -8.05
C ILE A 25 -0.30 16.17 -7.17
N ALA A 26 1.00 16.46 -7.06
CA ALA A 26 1.89 15.71 -6.20
C ALA A 26 1.52 15.83 -4.71
N ALA A 27 1.09 17.01 -4.26
CA ALA A 27 0.62 17.22 -2.89
C ALA A 27 -0.67 16.43 -2.62
N LEU A 28 -1.68 16.59 -3.50
CA LEU A 28 -2.96 15.89 -3.40
C LEU A 28 -2.81 14.37 -3.49
N HIS A 29 -1.82 13.87 -4.24
CA HIS A 29 -1.55 12.44 -4.32
C HIS A 29 -1.08 11.85 -2.97
N ASN A 30 -0.44 12.64 -2.11
CA ASN A 30 -0.09 12.19 -0.75
C ASN A 30 -1.31 12.17 0.19
N GLU A 31 -2.38 12.87 -0.16
CA GLU A 31 -3.62 12.95 0.63
C GLU A 31 -4.71 12.00 0.12
N ALA A 32 -4.55 11.47 -1.09
CA ALA A 32 -5.49 10.53 -1.69
C ALA A 32 -5.57 9.23 -0.87
N ALA A 33 -6.79 8.78 -0.61
CA ALA A 33 -7.07 7.61 0.21
C ALA A 33 -7.88 6.55 -0.55
N THR A 34 -8.50 6.90 -1.67
CA THR A 34 -9.31 5.99 -2.47
C THR A 34 -8.76 5.80 -3.87
N GLU A 35 -9.04 4.64 -4.46
CA GLU A 35 -8.66 4.34 -5.84
C GLU A 35 -9.18 5.39 -6.84
N GLU A 36 -10.42 5.85 -6.65
CA GLU A 36 -11.03 6.88 -7.50
C GLU A 36 -10.25 8.21 -7.44
N GLU A 37 -9.78 8.61 -6.25
CA GLU A 37 -8.96 9.81 -6.08
C GLU A 37 -7.61 9.67 -6.78
N PHE A 38 -6.94 8.51 -6.64
CA PHE A 38 -5.69 8.23 -7.33
C PHE A 38 -5.85 8.28 -8.86
N VAL A 39 -6.88 7.61 -9.40
CA VAL A 39 -7.16 7.62 -10.84
C VAL A 39 -7.39 9.04 -11.34
N MET A 40 -8.19 9.85 -10.63
CA MET A 40 -8.50 11.22 -11.02
C MET A 40 -7.22 12.09 -11.07
N LEU A 41 -6.30 11.90 -10.13
CA LEU A 41 -5.01 12.61 -10.10
C LEU A 41 -4.04 12.14 -11.19
N LEU A 42 -4.00 10.84 -11.50
CA LEU A 42 -3.19 10.29 -12.60
C LEU A 42 -3.68 10.80 -13.96
N GLU A 43 -5.00 10.94 -14.13
CA GLU A 43 -5.60 11.55 -15.31
C GLU A 43 -5.28 13.04 -15.40
N ALA A 44 -5.36 13.77 -14.28
CA ALA A 44 -4.98 15.17 -14.22
C ALA A 44 -3.49 15.35 -14.61
N HIS A 45 -2.60 14.51 -14.08
CA HIS A 45 -1.18 14.51 -14.46
C HIS A 45 -0.98 14.22 -15.94
N SER A 46 -1.68 13.22 -16.49
CA SER A 46 -1.60 12.87 -17.91
C SER A 46 -2.05 14.03 -18.81
N ASN A 47 -3.14 14.70 -18.45
CA ASN A 47 -3.62 15.91 -19.13
C ASN A 47 -2.59 17.05 -19.06
N LEU A 48 -1.98 17.24 -17.89
CA LEU A 48 -0.94 18.25 -17.69
C LEU A 48 0.30 17.97 -18.56
N VAL A 49 0.73 16.70 -18.66
CA VAL A 49 1.83 16.25 -19.52
C VAL A 49 1.51 16.47 -21.00
N ALA A 50 0.28 16.21 -21.42
CA ALA A 50 -0.16 16.43 -22.80
C ALA A 50 -0.07 17.91 -23.23
N VAL A 51 -0.26 18.84 -22.29
CA VAL A 51 -0.13 20.29 -22.54
C VAL A 51 1.34 20.75 -22.53
N GLY A 52 2.25 19.97 -21.96
CA GLY A 52 3.67 20.30 -21.81
C GLY A 52 4.39 20.81 -23.09
N PRO A 53 4.24 20.17 -24.26
CA PRO A 53 4.83 20.63 -25.52
C PRO A 53 4.36 22.02 -25.98
N HIS A 54 3.21 22.49 -25.49
CA HIS A 54 2.66 23.81 -25.80
C HIS A 54 3.03 24.86 -24.76
N ALA A 55 3.33 24.43 -23.52
CA ALA A 55 3.72 25.30 -22.42
C ALA A 55 5.22 25.62 -22.41
N HIS A 56 6.04 24.80 -23.07
CA HIS A 56 7.50 24.89 -23.09
C HIS A 56 8.04 24.79 -24.51
N ASP A 57 9.24 25.33 -24.75
CA ASP A 57 9.96 25.09 -26.00
C ASP A 57 10.37 23.61 -26.11
N ALA A 58 10.66 23.17 -27.34
CA ALA A 58 10.95 21.77 -27.63
C ALA A 58 12.19 21.23 -26.89
N GLU A 59 13.22 22.06 -26.68
CA GLU A 59 14.44 21.64 -25.99
C GLU A 59 14.19 21.44 -24.49
N THR A 60 13.50 22.39 -23.87
CA THR A 60 13.09 22.29 -22.46
C THR A 60 12.15 21.11 -22.25
N TRP A 61 11.17 20.92 -23.14
CA TRP A 61 10.22 19.82 -23.03
C TRP A 61 10.90 18.45 -23.15
N ALA A 62 11.87 18.29 -24.07
CA ALA A 62 12.64 17.06 -24.20
C ALA A 62 13.37 16.67 -22.90
N LYS A 63 13.81 17.67 -22.11
CA LYS A 63 14.44 17.45 -20.79
C LYS A 63 13.41 17.13 -19.70
N LEU A 64 12.20 17.68 -19.78
CA LEU A 64 11.13 17.47 -18.78
C LEU A 64 10.39 16.14 -18.99
N LEU A 65 10.22 15.67 -20.22
CA LEU A 65 9.49 14.44 -20.53
C LEU A 65 9.95 13.19 -19.74
N PRO A 66 11.26 12.90 -19.59
CA PRO A 66 11.67 11.77 -18.75
C PRO A 66 11.35 11.98 -17.27
N ILE A 67 11.37 13.23 -16.79
CA ILE A 67 11.01 13.57 -15.40
C ILE A 67 9.54 13.29 -15.17
N THR A 68 8.65 13.78 -16.04
CA THR A 68 7.21 13.56 -15.89
C THR A 68 6.83 12.09 -15.98
N ARG A 69 7.53 11.30 -16.81
CA ARG A 69 7.38 9.83 -16.82
C ARG A 69 7.80 9.21 -15.49
N GLY A 70 8.93 9.64 -14.92
CA GLY A 70 9.39 9.17 -13.61
C GLY A 70 8.39 9.50 -12.50
N GLU A 71 7.75 10.68 -12.56
CA GLU A 71 6.71 11.07 -11.59
C GLU A 71 5.47 10.19 -11.68
N TYR A 72 4.99 9.92 -12.90
CA TYR A 72 3.86 9.04 -13.09
C TYR A 72 4.13 7.66 -12.49
N LEU A 73 5.32 7.08 -12.73
CA LEU A 73 5.70 5.81 -12.11
C LEU A 73 5.82 5.91 -10.58
N ASN A 74 6.30 7.03 -10.06
CA ASN A 74 6.36 7.27 -8.62
C ASN A 74 4.98 7.36 -7.98
N PHE A 75 4.00 7.96 -8.66
CA PHE A 75 2.60 7.97 -8.21
C PHE A 75 2.02 6.55 -8.12
N LEU A 76 2.27 5.70 -9.11
CA LEU A 76 1.86 4.28 -9.04
C LEU A 76 2.54 3.54 -7.89
N ASN A 77 3.83 3.81 -7.63
CA ASN A 77 4.53 3.24 -6.49
C ASN A 77 3.92 3.72 -5.16
N GLN A 78 3.56 5.01 -5.06
CA GLN A 78 2.94 5.59 -3.86
C GLN A 78 1.56 5.00 -3.59
N GLU A 79 0.74 4.83 -4.62
CA GLU A 79 -0.55 4.13 -4.50
C GLU A 79 -0.37 2.68 -4.02
N ALA A 80 0.73 2.05 -4.43
CA ALA A 80 1.09 0.70 -4.01
C ALA A 80 1.78 0.61 -2.64
N LEU A 81 1.95 1.71 -1.90
CA LEU A 81 2.55 1.67 -0.56
C LEU A 81 1.55 1.15 0.48
N GLU A 82 2.00 0.18 1.28
CA GLU A 82 1.34 -0.31 2.46
C GLU A 82 2.35 -0.34 3.62
N ASP A 83 2.04 0.36 4.71
CA ASP A 83 2.93 0.54 5.87
C ASP A 83 4.34 1.04 5.49
N GLY A 84 4.41 1.92 4.48
CA GLY A 84 5.67 2.52 3.99
C GLY A 84 6.52 1.59 3.11
N ASN A 85 6.03 0.39 2.78
CA ASN A 85 6.68 -0.54 1.85
C ASN A 85 5.80 -0.75 0.62
N ILE A 86 6.41 -0.96 -0.55
CA ILE A 86 5.65 -1.26 -1.76
C ILE A 86 5.06 -2.66 -1.65
N ASN A 87 3.74 -2.79 -1.77
CA ASN A 87 3.06 -4.07 -1.90
C ASN A 87 3.11 -4.54 -3.37
N PRO A 88 3.85 -5.63 -3.69
CA PRO A 88 4.02 -6.06 -5.07
C PRO A 88 2.73 -6.46 -5.76
N VAL A 89 1.78 -7.08 -5.03
CA VAL A 89 0.48 -7.48 -5.56
C VAL A 89 -0.39 -6.26 -5.84
N LEU A 90 -0.36 -5.27 -4.96
CA LEU A 90 -1.05 -4.00 -5.18
C LEU A 90 -0.49 -3.26 -6.39
N LEU A 91 0.84 -3.23 -6.54
CA LEU A 91 1.50 -2.61 -7.69
C LEU A 91 1.14 -3.30 -9.02
N ASP A 92 1.09 -4.64 -9.05
CA ASP A 92 0.62 -5.39 -10.23
C ASP A 92 -0.86 -5.08 -10.55
N ARG A 93 -1.72 -4.95 -9.54
CA ARG A 93 -3.12 -4.56 -9.73
C ARG A 93 -3.24 -3.17 -10.33
N VAL A 94 -2.54 -2.19 -9.76
CA VAL A 94 -2.52 -0.81 -10.23
C VAL A 94 -2.00 -0.73 -11.66
N THR A 95 -0.88 -1.39 -11.97
CA THR A 95 -0.33 -1.40 -13.34
C THR A 95 -1.26 -2.06 -14.35
N LYS A 96 -1.92 -3.18 -14.00
CA LYS A 96 -2.95 -3.80 -14.85
C LYS A 96 -4.12 -2.86 -15.14
N ARG A 97 -4.58 -2.09 -14.15
CA ARG A 97 -5.60 -1.06 -14.33
C ARG A 97 -5.13 0.01 -15.32
N GLU A 98 -3.91 0.52 -15.18
CA GLU A 98 -3.38 1.54 -16.08
C GLU A 98 -3.20 1.02 -17.52
N ILE A 99 -2.85 -0.26 -17.69
CA ILE A 99 -2.82 -0.92 -19.00
C ILE A 99 -4.22 -1.04 -19.59
N ALA A 100 -5.20 -1.49 -18.79
CA ALA A 100 -6.59 -1.62 -19.23
C ALA A 100 -7.21 -0.27 -19.63
N ALA A 101 -6.84 0.80 -18.93
CA ALA A 101 -7.22 2.17 -19.24
C ALA A 101 -6.44 2.77 -20.44
N GLY A 102 -5.47 2.05 -21.01
CA GLY A 102 -4.66 2.52 -22.14
C GLY A 102 -3.65 3.63 -21.80
N ARG A 103 -3.46 3.94 -20.51
CA ARG A 103 -2.49 4.94 -20.03
C ARG A 103 -1.07 4.39 -19.96
N MET A 104 -0.93 3.08 -19.80
CA MET A 104 0.35 2.36 -19.81
C MET A 104 0.39 1.33 -20.94
N ALA A 105 1.55 1.21 -21.61
CA ALA A 105 1.76 0.18 -22.61
C ALA A 105 1.84 -1.22 -21.97
N PRO A 106 1.21 -2.25 -22.56
CA PRO A 106 1.15 -3.60 -21.98
C PRO A 106 2.53 -4.28 -21.84
N TYR A 107 3.50 -3.89 -22.67
CA TYR A 107 4.87 -4.43 -22.66
C TYR A 107 5.89 -3.47 -22.06
N ASN A 108 5.44 -2.54 -21.21
CA ASN A 108 6.34 -1.66 -20.48
C ASN A 108 7.20 -2.48 -19.50
N GLU A 109 8.50 -2.17 -19.39
CA GLU A 109 9.41 -2.80 -18.42
C GLU A 109 8.87 -2.71 -16.99
N PHE A 110 8.29 -1.57 -16.61
CA PHE A 110 7.69 -1.35 -15.30
C PHE A 110 6.53 -2.32 -15.01
N ALA A 111 5.64 -2.52 -15.99
CA ALA A 111 4.54 -3.49 -15.86
C ALA A 111 5.06 -4.93 -15.72
N SER A 112 6.12 -5.26 -16.47
CA SER A 112 6.77 -6.56 -16.39
C SER A 112 7.40 -6.80 -15.00
N PHE A 113 8.03 -5.76 -14.42
CA PHE A 113 8.57 -5.82 -13.06
C PHE A 113 7.49 -5.93 -11.99
N ALA A 114 6.39 -5.19 -12.11
CA ALA A 114 5.27 -5.28 -11.19
C ALA A 114 4.66 -6.70 -11.19
N ALA A 115 4.39 -7.25 -12.38
CA ALA A 115 3.86 -8.60 -12.53
C ALA A 115 4.80 -9.68 -11.98
N ALA A 116 6.11 -9.57 -12.27
CA ALA A 116 7.11 -10.50 -11.74
C ALA A 116 7.24 -10.37 -10.20
N GLY A 117 7.20 -9.15 -9.68
CA GLY A 117 7.23 -8.87 -8.24
C GLY A 117 6.06 -9.52 -7.51
N ALA A 118 4.84 -9.34 -8.03
CA ALA A 118 3.64 -9.97 -7.48
C ALA A 118 3.73 -11.51 -7.50
N ALA A 119 4.26 -12.08 -8.59
CA ALA A 119 4.39 -13.53 -8.73
C ALA A 119 5.43 -14.16 -7.79
N VAL A 120 6.54 -13.46 -7.52
CA VAL A 120 7.65 -13.99 -6.72
C VAL A 120 7.51 -13.66 -5.23
N LEU A 121 7.17 -12.41 -4.90
CA LEU A 121 7.16 -11.91 -3.52
C LEU A 121 5.80 -12.06 -2.85
N GLY A 122 4.72 -12.16 -3.64
CA GLY A 122 3.36 -12.25 -3.11
C GLY A 122 2.92 -10.99 -2.35
N ASP A 123 1.88 -11.13 -1.54
CA ASP A 123 1.25 -10.05 -0.80
C ASP A 123 2.10 -9.70 0.45
N SER A 124 2.78 -8.55 0.43
CA SER A 124 3.67 -8.16 1.53
C SER A 124 2.92 -7.85 2.83
N ALA A 125 1.62 -7.52 2.77
CA ALA A 125 0.77 -7.38 3.95
C ALA A 125 0.69 -8.67 4.76
N GLU A 126 0.72 -9.82 4.07
CA GLU A 126 0.68 -11.14 4.70
C GLU A 126 2.00 -11.44 5.45
N LEU A 127 3.12 -10.93 4.93
CA LEU A 127 4.46 -11.10 5.53
C LEU A 127 4.67 -10.22 6.77
N THR A 128 4.29 -8.93 6.73
CA THR A 128 4.43 -8.02 7.88
C THR A 128 3.48 -8.37 9.02
N ALA A 129 2.25 -8.81 8.71
CA ALA A 129 1.30 -9.29 9.72
C ALA A 129 1.81 -10.53 10.48
N HIS A 130 2.61 -11.38 9.84
CA HIS A 130 3.22 -12.54 10.47
C HIS A 130 4.45 -12.22 11.34
N ALA A 131 5.29 -11.27 10.92
CA ALA A 131 6.54 -10.94 11.61
C ALA A 131 6.33 -10.17 12.93
N CYS A 132 5.44 -9.17 12.96
CA CYS A 132 5.27 -8.32 14.15
C CYS A 132 4.48 -8.99 15.30
N ARG A 133 3.64 -9.99 15.01
CA ARG A 133 2.73 -10.54 16.02
C ARG A 133 3.34 -11.63 16.90
N ASN A 134 4.16 -12.51 16.35
CA ASN A 134 4.73 -13.63 17.12
C ASN A 134 5.69 -13.16 18.22
N GLY A 135 6.42 -12.04 17.99
CA GLY A 135 7.29 -11.45 18.99
C GLY A 135 6.53 -10.97 20.23
N ASN A 136 5.47 -10.19 20.04
CA ASN A 136 4.71 -9.61 21.16
C ASN A 136 3.97 -10.67 21.99
N TYR A 137 3.32 -11.64 21.36
CA TYR A 137 2.63 -12.72 22.11
C TYR A 137 3.59 -13.63 22.88
N PHE A 138 4.79 -13.85 22.36
CA PHE A 138 5.84 -14.57 23.09
C PHE A 138 6.26 -13.83 24.35
N PHE A 139 6.47 -12.50 24.28
CA PHE A 139 6.81 -11.68 25.45
C PHE A 139 5.70 -11.66 26.51
N TYR A 140 4.43 -11.48 26.10
CA TYR A 140 3.31 -11.56 27.05
C TYR A 140 3.16 -12.96 27.64
N GLY A 141 3.36 -14.02 26.84
CA GLY A 141 3.35 -15.40 27.30
C GLY A 141 4.42 -15.68 28.36
N MET A 142 5.65 -15.20 28.14
CA MET A 142 6.76 -15.33 29.09
C MET A 142 6.51 -14.53 30.38
N ALA A 143 5.96 -13.32 30.27
CA ALA A 143 5.63 -12.50 31.44
C ALA A 143 4.55 -13.17 32.32
N VAL A 144 3.49 -13.70 31.70
CA VAL A 144 2.43 -14.43 32.41
C VAL A 144 2.96 -15.73 33.01
N ALA A 145 3.78 -16.48 32.27
CA ALA A 145 4.41 -17.70 32.77
C ALA A 145 5.30 -17.41 34.00
N GLY A 146 6.04 -16.29 34.01
CA GLY A 146 6.82 -15.84 35.16
C GLY A 146 5.97 -15.57 36.41
N ILE A 147 4.84 -14.87 36.25
CA ILE A 147 3.89 -14.60 37.35
C ILE A 147 3.30 -15.91 37.88
N VAL A 148 2.89 -16.79 36.98
CA VAL A 148 2.29 -18.09 37.31
C VAL A 148 3.30 -19.00 38.03
N ALA A 149 4.55 -19.03 37.58
CA ALA A 149 5.64 -19.77 38.24
C ALA A 149 5.93 -19.26 39.66
N PHE A 150 5.75 -17.96 39.92
CA PHE A 150 5.91 -17.37 41.26
C PHE A 150 4.79 -17.80 42.23
N VAL A 151 3.57 -17.99 41.75
CA VAL A 151 2.39 -18.30 42.58
C VAL A 151 2.20 -19.82 42.79
N LEU A 152 2.61 -20.64 41.82
CA LEU A 152 2.49 -22.11 41.86
C LEU A 152 2.99 -22.81 43.13
N PRO A 153 4.10 -22.40 43.78
CA PRO A 153 4.57 -23.06 45.01
C PRO A 153 3.54 -23.04 46.14
N TYR A 154 2.58 -22.11 46.10
CA TYR A 154 1.54 -21.94 47.10
C TYR A 154 0.27 -22.76 46.79
N VAL A 155 0.25 -23.49 45.69
CA VAL A 155 -0.92 -24.26 45.23
C VAL A 155 -0.48 -25.68 44.88
N HIS A 156 -1.12 -26.70 45.45
CA HIS A 156 -0.83 -28.12 45.16
C HIS A 156 -1.30 -28.55 43.75
N PHE A 157 -1.05 -27.74 42.73
CA PHE A 157 -1.40 -28.01 41.34
C PHE A 157 -0.16 -28.44 40.56
N SER A 158 -0.29 -29.48 39.73
CA SER A 158 0.81 -29.93 38.87
C SER A 158 1.13 -28.85 37.81
N PRO A 159 2.39 -28.39 37.71
CA PRO A 159 2.79 -27.37 36.75
C PRO A 159 2.54 -27.76 35.28
N LEU A 160 2.48 -29.07 34.99
CA LEU A 160 2.29 -29.59 33.63
C LEU A 160 0.95 -29.17 33.03
N TRP A 161 -0.10 -29.02 33.84
CA TRP A 161 -1.41 -28.58 33.35
C TRP A 161 -1.41 -27.16 32.81
N LEU A 162 -0.54 -26.29 33.33
CA LEU A 162 -0.43 -24.91 32.88
C LEU A 162 0.25 -24.79 31.52
N ILE A 163 1.16 -25.72 31.20
CA ILE A 163 1.76 -25.81 29.86
C ILE A 163 0.68 -26.17 28.84
N VAL A 164 -0.14 -27.18 29.13
CA VAL A 164 -1.24 -27.61 28.26
C VAL A 164 -2.26 -26.48 28.08
N LEU A 165 -2.65 -25.82 29.18
CA LEU A 165 -3.58 -24.69 29.14
C LEU A 165 -3.02 -23.52 28.31
N GLY A 166 -1.73 -23.19 28.50
CA GLY A 166 -1.04 -22.14 27.75
C GLY A 166 -1.00 -22.42 26.25
N LEU A 167 -0.72 -23.67 25.86
CA LEU A 167 -0.74 -24.09 24.45
C LEU A 167 -2.15 -24.00 23.85
N LEU A 168 -3.19 -24.43 24.57
CA LEU A 168 -4.58 -24.35 24.11
C LEU A 168 -5.06 -22.90 23.94
N ILE A 169 -4.76 -22.04 24.92
CA ILE A 169 -5.11 -20.61 24.86
C ILE A 169 -4.34 -19.94 23.72
N GLY A 170 -3.03 -20.18 23.60
CA GLY A 170 -2.22 -19.64 22.53
C GLY A 170 -2.70 -20.07 21.14
N TRP A 171 -3.06 -21.36 20.99
CA TRP A 171 -3.63 -21.89 19.76
C TRP A 171 -4.98 -21.23 19.41
N TYR A 172 -5.90 -21.13 20.38
CA TYR A 172 -7.22 -20.53 20.17
C TYR A 172 -7.14 -19.05 19.76
N LEU A 173 -6.30 -18.27 20.45
CA LEU A 173 -6.08 -16.86 20.11
C LEU A 173 -5.47 -16.72 18.71
N ASN A 174 -4.46 -17.54 18.38
CA ASN A 174 -3.82 -17.53 17.07
C ASN A 174 -4.81 -17.89 15.94
N ASP A 175 -5.64 -18.92 16.12
CA ASP A 175 -6.65 -19.33 15.12
C ASP A 175 -7.71 -18.25 14.89
N ARG A 176 -8.25 -17.68 15.97
CA ARG A 176 -9.26 -16.60 15.88
C ARG A 176 -8.73 -15.40 15.10
N GLU A 177 -7.48 -15.05 15.34
CA GLU A 177 -6.90 -13.87 14.76
C GLU A 177 -6.37 -14.12 13.33
N ARG A 178 -5.94 -15.36 13.01
CA ARG A 178 -5.75 -15.81 11.61
C ARG A 178 -7.04 -15.66 10.81
N LYS A 179 -8.17 -16.09 11.38
CA LYS A 179 -9.49 -15.93 10.75
C LYS A 179 -9.84 -14.46 10.54
N ARG A 180 -9.55 -13.59 11.51
CA ARG A 180 -9.77 -12.14 11.39
C ARG A 180 -8.95 -11.51 10.26
N ILE A 181 -7.65 -11.80 10.20
CA ILE A 181 -6.77 -11.29 9.13
C ILE A 181 -7.25 -11.78 7.77
N LYS A 182 -7.57 -13.07 7.63
CA LYS A 182 -8.11 -13.60 6.37
C LYS A 182 -9.40 -12.90 5.95
N ALA A 183 -10.28 -12.59 6.89
CA ALA A 183 -11.51 -11.85 6.61
C ALA A 183 -11.22 -10.39 6.21
N GLU A 184 -10.26 -9.73 6.88
CA GLU A 184 -9.86 -8.35 6.57
C GLU A 184 -9.21 -8.25 5.19
N ILE A 185 -8.30 -9.17 4.85
CA ILE A 185 -7.69 -9.27 3.52
C ILE A 185 -8.76 -9.57 2.47
N ALA A 186 -9.68 -10.50 2.72
CA ALA A 186 -10.78 -10.80 1.80
C ALA A 186 -11.69 -9.59 1.57
N ALA A 187 -11.97 -8.80 2.60
CA ALA A 187 -12.76 -7.58 2.49
C ALA A 187 -12.04 -6.46 1.71
N ARG A 188 -10.70 -6.38 1.79
CA ARG A 188 -9.90 -5.44 0.99
C ARG A 188 -9.70 -5.87 -0.47
N ARG A 189 -9.86 -7.16 -0.76
CA ARG A 189 -9.77 -7.75 -2.11
C ARG A 189 -11.10 -7.74 -2.87
N ALA A 190 -12.23 -7.63 -2.17
CA ALA A 190 -13.57 -7.56 -2.73
C ALA A 190 -13.92 -6.12 -3.15
#